data_AF-A0AAV0XIL3-F1
#
_entry.id   AF-A0AAV0XIL3-F1
#
_cell.length_a   1.000
_cell.length_b   1.000
_cell.length_c   1.000
_cell.angle_alpha   90.00
_cell.angle_beta   90.00
_cell.angle_gamma   90.00
#
_symmetry.space_group_name_H-M   'P 1'
#
loop_
_entity.id
_entity.type
_entity.pdbx_description
1 polymer ?
#
loop_
_entity_poly.entity_id
_entity_poly.type
_entity_poly.pdbx_seq_one_letter_code
_entity_poly.pdbx_strand_id
1 'polypeptide(L)'
;MTDFEKAIINACEEVYPNSPLSCCFFHFGQSIYRQIQSAGFQAAYNDPDDRSLKVYTHIMLALAFVPLAEVPRIFSLLENDAPEDLSPIFEYFEKNYVLGVIARGRKRGNLHNIVL
;
A
#
# COMPACT_ATOMS: atom_id res chain seq x y z
N MET A 1 -0.17 -10.33 -14.57
CA MET A 1 -0.68 -9.17 -13.81
C MET A 1 -1.04 -9.66 -12.40
N THR A 2 -0.52 -9.01 -11.38
CA THR A 2 -0.66 -9.38 -9.96
C THR A 2 -1.16 -8.20 -9.12
N ASP A 3 -1.53 -8.43 -7.85
CA ASP A 3 -1.67 -7.35 -6.86
C ASP A 3 -0.28 -6.81 -6.43
N PHE A 4 -0.28 -5.78 -5.59
CA PHE A 4 0.92 -5.14 -5.03
C PHE A 4 1.39 -5.82 -3.73
N GLU A 5 1.14 -7.10 -3.51
CA GLU A 5 1.69 -7.80 -2.33
C GLU A 5 3.01 -8.49 -2.65
N LYS A 6 4.00 -8.34 -1.75
CA LYS A 6 5.34 -8.92 -1.96
C LYS A 6 5.32 -10.43 -2.11
N ALA A 7 4.42 -11.09 -1.38
CA ALA A 7 4.36 -12.53 -1.32
C ALA A 7 4.08 -13.12 -2.71
N ILE A 8 3.10 -12.56 -3.43
CA ILE A 8 2.76 -13.03 -4.77
C ILE A 8 3.78 -12.59 -5.82
N ILE A 9 4.35 -11.38 -5.69
CA ILE A 9 5.44 -10.93 -6.58
C ILE A 9 6.61 -11.90 -6.52
N ASN A 10 7.11 -12.17 -5.31
CA ASN A 10 8.23 -13.12 -5.10
C ASN A 10 7.88 -14.52 -5.62
N ALA A 11 6.66 -15.01 -5.37
CA ALA A 11 6.24 -16.34 -5.82
C ALA A 11 6.17 -16.41 -7.36
N CYS A 12 5.70 -15.36 -8.02
CA CYS A 12 5.68 -15.28 -9.47
C CYS A 12 7.09 -15.21 -10.07
N GLU A 13 8.00 -14.42 -9.47
CA GLU A 13 9.40 -14.35 -9.90
C GLU A 13 10.13 -15.69 -9.72
N GLU A 14 9.84 -16.42 -8.64
CA GLU A 14 10.44 -17.74 -8.37
C GLU A 14 9.95 -18.80 -9.37
N VAL A 15 8.64 -18.86 -9.63
CA VAL A 15 8.05 -19.89 -10.50
C VAL A 15 8.17 -19.54 -11.99
N TYR A 16 8.15 -18.25 -12.34
CA TYR A 16 8.14 -17.74 -13.72
C TYR A 16 9.18 -16.63 -13.94
N PRO A 17 10.48 -16.90 -13.79
CA PRO A 17 11.53 -15.88 -13.75
C PRO A 17 11.70 -15.06 -15.04
N ASN A 18 11.22 -15.60 -16.18
CA ASN A 18 11.31 -14.94 -17.48
C ASN A 18 10.01 -14.25 -17.92
N SER A 19 8.95 -14.37 -17.13
CA SER A 19 7.67 -13.75 -17.44
C SER A 19 7.67 -12.30 -16.97
N PRO A 20 7.31 -11.33 -17.84
CA PRO A 20 7.17 -9.95 -17.40
C PRO A 20 6.07 -9.85 -16.35
N LEU A 21 6.42 -9.32 -15.18
CA LEU A 21 5.51 -9.10 -14.08
C LEU A 21 5.03 -7.65 -14.06
N SER A 22 3.72 -7.47 -13.88
CA SER A 22 3.09 -6.16 -13.75
C SER A 22 2.10 -6.18 -12.60
N CYS A 23 2.14 -5.14 -11.77
CA CYS A 23 1.16 -4.94 -10.71
C CYS A 23 -0.09 -4.21 -11.25
N CYS A 24 -1.25 -4.50 -10.68
CA CYS A 24 -2.53 -3.95 -11.14
C CYS A 24 -3.01 -2.81 -10.25
N PHE A 25 -2.96 -1.57 -10.77
CA PHE A 25 -3.40 -0.38 -10.03
C PHE A 25 -4.89 -0.43 -9.63
N PHE A 26 -5.74 -1.05 -10.46
CA PHE A 26 -7.15 -1.23 -10.11
C PHE A 26 -7.33 -2.11 -8.88
N HIS A 27 -6.62 -3.26 -8.81
CA HIS A 27 -6.68 -4.13 -7.63
C HIS A 27 -6.07 -3.48 -6.39
N PHE A 28 -5.04 -2.64 -6.57
CA PHE A 28 -4.48 -1.86 -5.49
C PHE A 28 -5.50 -0.90 -4.87
N GLY A 29 -6.15 -0.09 -5.70
CA GLY A 29 -7.24 0.80 -5.26
C GLY A 29 -8.38 0.04 -4.57
N GLN A 30 -8.77 -1.12 -5.12
CA GLN A 30 -9.78 -1.98 -4.50
C GLN A 30 -9.36 -2.52 -3.13
N SER A 31 -8.08 -2.85 -2.94
CA SER A 31 -7.58 -3.32 -1.64
C SER A 31 -7.67 -2.25 -0.57
N ILE A 32 -7.23 -1.03 -0.89
CA ILE A 32 -7.35 0.12 0.02
C ILE A 32 -8.82 0.46 0.30
N TYR A 33 -9.68 0.42 -0.72
CA TYR A 33 -11.10 0.68 -0.52
C TYR A 33 -11.76 -0.36 0.40
N ARG A 34 -11.43 -1.65 0.27
CA ARG A 34 -11.90 -2.67 1.22
C ARG A 34 -11.41 -2.41 2.64
N GLN A 35 -10.17 -1.94 2.81
CA GLN A 35 -9.66 -1.57 4.12
C GLN A 35 -10.48 -0.40 4.72
N ILE A 36 -10.76 0.63 3.92
CA ILE A 36 -11.62 1.77 4.31
C ILE A 36 -13.00 1.29 4.77
N GLN A 37 -13.61 0.34 4.04
CA GLN A 37 -14.88 -0.24 4.44
C GLN A 37 -14.78 -1.03 5.74
N SER A 38 -13.74 -1.87 5.90
CA SER A 38 -13.55 -2.67 7.11
C SER A 38 -13.26 -1.83 8.36
N ALA A 39 -12.65 -0.66 8.18
CA ALA A 39 -12.39 0.30 9.25
C ALA A 39 -13.61 1.18 9.58
N GLY A 40 -14.75 0.98 8.89
CA GLY A 40 -15.99 1.72 9.13
C GLY A 40 -16.06 3.09 8.46
N PHE A 41 -15.08 3.46 7.64
CA PHE A 41 -14.96 4.78 7.02
C PHE A 41 -15.71 4.93 5.69
N GLN A 42 -16.55 3.96 5.30
CA GLN A 42 -17.27 4.01 4.03
C GLN A 42 -18.16 5.25 3.87
N ALA A 43 -18.84 5.67 4.95
CA ALA A 43 -19.69 6.86 4.91
C ALA A 43 -18.84 8.13 4.72
N ALA A 44 -17.82 8.32 5.56
CA ALA A 44 -16.88 9.45 5.46
C ALA A 44 -16.16 9.51 4.11
N TYR A 45 -15.82 8.36 3.52
CA TYR A 45 -15.15 8.32 2.21
C TYR A 45 -16.05 8.85 1.08
N ASN A 46 -17.36 8.62 1.20
CA ASN A 46 -18.35 9.01 0.21
C ASN A 46 -19.02 10.36 0.52
N ASP A 47 -18.63 11.01 1.62
CA ASP A 47 -19.15 12.30 2.00
C ASP A 47 -18.88 13.33 0.87
N PRO A 48 -19.91 14.03 0.37
CA PRO A 48 -19.73 15.08 -0.63
C PRO A 48 -19.17 16.39 -0.02
N ASP A 49 -19.42 16.63 1.27
CA ASP A 49 -19.08 17.87 1.96
C ASP A 49 -17.67 17.80 2.59
N ASP A 50 -17.21 16.61 2.98
CA ASP A 50 -15.82 16.35 3.38
C ASP A 50 -15.14 15.31 2.48
N ARG A 51 -14.13 15.76 1.72
CA ARG A 51 -13.38 14.92 0.78
C ARG A 51 -12.01 14.51 1.29
N SER A 52 -11.65 14.88 2.52
CA SER A 52 -10.30 14.73 3.06
C SER A 52 -9.85 13.27 3.02
N LEU A 53 -10.62 12.35 3.60
CA LEU A 53 -10.31 10.91 3.58
C LEU A 53 -10.12 10.38 2.15
N LYS A 54 -10.97 10.77 1.21
CA LYS A 54 -10.86 10.33 -0.18
C LYS A 54 -9.63 10.91 -0.88
N VAL A 55 -9.29 12.17 -0.61
CA VAL A 55 -8.09 12.82 -1.13
C VAL A 55 -6.84 12.13 -0.60
N TYR A 56 -6.69 11.94 0.71
CA TYR A 56 -5.54 11.23 1.29
C TYR A 56 -5.45 9.79 0.80
N THR A 57 -6.58 9.09 0.62
CA THR A 57 -6.61 7.76 -0.01
C THR A 57 -6.00 7.77 -1.41
N HIS A 58 -6.36 8.75 -2.25
CA HIS A 58 -5.80 8.86 -3.59
C HIS A 58 -4.33 9.28 -3.59
N ILE A 59 -3.89 10.12 -2.65
CA ILE A 59 -2.47 10.48 -2.50
C ILE A 59 -1.66 9.23 -2.09
N MET A 60 -2.18 8.40 -1.17
CA MET A 60 -1.56 7.11 -0.85
C MET A 60 -1.45 6.19 -2.07
N LEU A 61 -2.52 6.08 -2.88
CA LEU A 61 -2.47 5.28 -4.12
C LEU A 61 -1.43 5.84 -5.12
N ALA A 62 -1.22 7.15 -5.15
CA ALA A 62 -0.23 7.79 -6.02
C ALA A 62 1.21 7.39 -5.70
N LEU A 63 1.48 6.82 -4.51
CA LEU A 63 2.79 6.22 -4.18
C LEU A 63 3.17 5.10 -5.16
N ALA A 64 2.20 4.50 -5.86
CA ALA A 64 2.48 3.54 -6.94
C ALA A 64 3.30 4.10 -8.11
N PHE A 65 3.38 5.42 -8.23
CA PHE A 65 4.09 6.11 -9.30
C PHE A 65 5.35 6.85 -8.80
N VAL A 66 5.65 6.74 -7.51
CA VAL A 66 6.85 7.32 -6.90
C VAL A 66 8.02 6.36 -7.09
N PRO A 67 9.26 6.84 -7.35
CA PRO A 67 10.43 5.98 -7.35
C PRO A 67 10.56 5.21 -6.02
N LEU A 68 10.73 3.90 -6.07
CA LEU A 68 10.76 3.03 -4.87
C LEU A 68 11.68 3.55 -3.75
N ALA A 69 12.84 4.10 -4.11
CA ALA A 69 13.79 4.64 -3.14
C ALA A 69 13.26 5.85 -2.35
N GLU A 70 12.26 6.56 -2.87
CA GLU A 70 11.63 7.72 -2.23
C GLU A 70 10.34 7.40 -1.49
N VAL A 71 9.74 6.23 -1.71
CA VAL A 71 8.44 5.90 -1.13
C VAL A 71 8.43 5.99 0.40
N PRO A 72 9.42 5.47 1.16
CA PRO A 72 9.40 5.60 2.62
C PRO A 72 9.39 7.06 3.08
N ARG A 73 10.18 7.91 2.40
CA ARG A 73 10.26 9.34 2.73
C ARG A 73 8.93 10.05 2.45
N ILE A 74 8.33 9.81 1.28
CA ILE A 74 7.08 10.46 0.88
C ILE A 74 5.90 9.92 1.70
N PHE A 75 5.89 8.62 2.01
CA PHE A 75 4.91 8.02 2.91
C PHE A 75 4.96 8.66 4.29
N SER A 76 6.13 8.77 4.92
CA SER A 76 6.26 9.43 6.22
C SER A 76 5.82 10.89 6.19
N LEU A 77 6.10 11.64 5.12
CA LEU A 77 5.59 13.01 4.98
C LEU A 77 4.05 13.04 4.92
N LEU A 78 3.46 12.13 4.14
CA LEU A 78 2.01 12.05 3.99
C LEU A 78 1.32 11.66 5.30
N GLU A 79 1.89 10.73 6.06
CA GLU A 79 1.37 10.28 7.34
C GLU A 79 1.40 11.41 8.39
N ASN A 80 2.48 12.19 8.47
CA ASN A 80 2.58 13.31 9.40
C ASN A 80 1.58 14.44 9.10
N ASP A 81 1.23 14.63 7.82
CA ASP A 81 0.25 15.63 7.40
C ASP A 81 -1.20 15.10 7.45
N ALA A 82 -1.41 13.79 7.66
CA ALA A 82 -2.74 13.19 7.60
C ALA A 82 -3.57 13.43 8.88
N PRO A 83 -4.91 13.56 8.76
CA PRO A 83 -5.79 13.53 9.92
C PRO A 83 -5.63 12.24 10.72
N GLU A 84 -5.65 12.34 12.05
CA GLU A 84 -5.45 11.21 12.97
C GLU A 84 -6.47 10.07 12.75
N ASP A 85 -7.69 10.42 12.35
CA ASP A 85 -8.75 9.46 11.99
C ASP A 85 -8.34 8.50 10.86
N LEU A 86 -7.32 8.85 10.07
CA LEU A 86 -6.83 8.01 8.97
C LEU A 86 -5.78 6.98 9.40
N SER A 87 -5.29 7.04 10.64
CA SER A 87 -4.22 6.16 11.14
C SER A 87 -4.45 4.68 10.83
N PRO A 88 -5.66 4.09 10.98
CA PRO A 88 -5.88 2.68 10.65
C PRO A 88 -5.64 2.31 9.17
N ILE A 89 -5.78 3.28 8.25
CA ILE A 89 -5.51 3.10 6.83
C ILE A 89 -4.02 3.21 6.56
N PHE A 90 -3.34 4.18 7.18
CA PHE A 90 -1.90 4.36 7.06
C PHE A 90 -1.12 3.18 7.65
N GLU A 91 -1.49 2.68 8.83
CA GLU A 91 -0.89 1.49 9.44
C GLU A 91 -1.05 0.25 8.54
N TYR A 92 -2.24 0.07 7.96
CA TYR A 92 -2.47 -1.01 7.01
C TYR A 92 -1.59 -0.84 5.76
N PHE A 93 -1.50 0.38 5.23
CA PHE A 93 -0.72 0.66 4.04
C PHE A 93 0.78 0.41 4.28
N GLU A 94 1.32 0.96 5.37
CA GLU A 94 2.72 0.81 5.77
C GLU A 94 3.09 -0.67 5.89
N LYS A 95 2.28 -1.43 6.61
CA LYS A 95 2.52 -2.85 6.86
C LYS A 95 2.50 -3.70 5.59
N ASN A 96 1.59 -3.43 4.67
CA ASN A 96 1.38 -4.31 3.50
C ASN A 96 2.19 -3.89 2.27
N TYR A 97 2.47 -2.59 2.10
CA TYR A 97 3.09 -2.07 0.88
C TYR A 97 4.47 -1.44 1.10
N VAL A 98 4.72 -0.81 2.26
CA VAL A 98 6.01 -0.14 2.54
C VAL A 98 7.01 -1.07 3.24
N LEU A 99 6.71 -1.48 4.48
CA LEU A 99 7.60 -2.31 5.29
C LEU A 99 7.53 -3.80 4.92
N GLY A 100 6.33 -4.26 4.55
CA GLY A 100 6.01 -5.67 4.38
C GLY A 100 5.92 -6.44 5.72
N VAL A 101 5.22 -7.58 5.72
CA VAL A 101 5.13 -8.45 6.90
C VAL A 101 6.32 -9.41 6.93
N ILE A 102 7.14 -9.36 7.98
CA ILE A 102 8.16 -10.40 8.23
C ILE A 102 7.43 -11.68 8.67
N ALA A 103 7.42 -12.70 7.81
CA ALA A 103 6.98 -14.03 8.21
C ALA A 103 7.90 -14.56 9.32
N ARG A 104 7.33 -14.95 10.48
CA ARG A 104 8.09 -15.51 11.61
C ARG A 104 8.86 -16.75 11.13
N GLY A 105 10.20 -16.69 11.20
CA GLY A 105 11.08 -17.85 10.95
C GLY A 105 12.10 -17.71 9.80
N ARG A 106 12.09 -16.63 9.00
CA ARG A 106 13.08 -16.44 7.92
C ARG A 106 14.28 -15.63 8.43
N LYS A 107 15.50 -16.18 8.32
CA LYS A 107 16.77 -15.49 8.67
C LYS A 107 16.87 -14.15 7.94
N ARG A 108 17.41 -13.12 8.63
CA ARG A 108 17.71 -11.77 8.11
C ARG A 108 18.54 -11.84 6.82
N GLY A 109 17.87 -11.91 5.67
CA GLY A 109 18.43 -11.51 4.38
C GLY A 109 18.02 -10.05 4.14
N ASN A 110 18.96 -9.23 3.71
CA ASN A 110 18.87 -7.77 3.53
C ASN A 110 17.43 -7.24 3.30
N LEU A 111 16.96 -6.46 4.27
CA LEU A 111 15.67 -5.77 4.31
C LEU A 111 15.67 -4.53 3.40
N HIS A 112 16.00 -4.72 2.12
CA HIS A 112 15.78 -3.72 1.08
C HIS A 112 14.95 -4.41 0.03
N ASN A 113 13.62 -4.28 0.10
CA ASN A 113 12.73 -4.37 -1.06
C ASN A 113 11.33 -4.01 -0.58
N ILE A 114 10.97 -2.78 -0.89
CA ILE A 114 9.71 -2.12 -0.61
C ILE A 114 8.74 -2.59 -1.71
N VAL A 115 7.47 -2.84 -1.41
CA VAL A 115 6.51 -3.28 -2.45
C VAL A 115 5.86 -2.11 -3.18
N LEU A 116 5.92 -0.95 -2.54
CA LEU A 116 6.01 0.38 -3.11
C LEU A 116 6.97 1.16 -2.23
#